data_AF-A0A951DL99-F1
#
_entry.id   AF-A0A951DL99-F1
#
_cell.length_a   1.000
_cell.length_b   1.000
_cell.length_c   1.000
_cell.angle_alpha   90.00
_cell.angle_beta   90.00
_cell.angle_gamma   90.00
#
_symmetry.space_group_name_H-M   'P 1'
#
loop_
_entity.id
_entity.type
_entity.pdbx_description
1 polymer ?
#
loop_
_entity_poly.entity_id
_entity_poly.type
_entity_poly.pdbx_seq_one_letter_code
_entity_poly.pdbx_strand_id
1 'polypeptide(L)' 'MRVTITCEECGERHKLERRITEPGPIWIICHNCELPLQAVLDGPTVPAVAPAPPARPSAWSGVVDFSGAA' A
#
# COMPACT_ATOMS: atom_id res chain seq x y z
N MET A 1 10.37 1.88 -13.99
CA MET A 1 10.46 1.94 -12.51
C MET A 1 11.85 1.46 -12.07
N ARG A 2 12.41 1.96 -10.96
CA ARG A 2 13.67 1.44 -10.37
C ARG A 2 13.31 0.58 -9.16
N VAL A 3 13.85 -0.63 -9.09
CA VAL A 3 13.51 -1.61 -8.02
C VAL A 3 14.78 -1.94 -7.25
N THR A 4 14.65 -1.95 -5.92
CA THR A 4 15.71 -2.41 -5.00
C THR A 4 15.19 -3.65 -4.30
N ILE A 5 15.89 -4.76 -4.47
CA ILE A 5 15.58 -6.05 -3.85
C ILE A 5 16.53 -6.21 -2.66
N THR A 6 16.01 -6.55 -1.49
CA THR A 6 16.84 -6.80 -0.30
C THR A 6 16.88 -8.31 -0.06
N CYS A 7 18.06 -8.86 0.13
CA CYS A 7 18.22 -10.26 0.51
C CYS A 7 17.77 -10.43 1.97
N GLU A 8 16.87 -11.38 2.25
CA GLU A 8 16.39 -11.63 3.61
C GLU A 8 17.43 -12.35 4.48
N GLU A 9 18.40 -13.02 3.88
CA GLU A 9 19.44 -13.73 4.62
C GLU A 9 20.61 -12.83 5.05
N CYS A 10 21.15 -12.03 4.13
CA CYS A 10 22.31 -11.18 4.41
C CYS A 10 22.00 -9.69 4.54
N GLY A 11 20.78 -9.26 4.18
CA GLY A 11 20.38 -7.84 4.20
C GLY A 11 20.94 -7.02 3.04
N GLU A 12 21.68 -7.64 2.10
CA GLU A 12 22.29 -6.95 0.97
C GLU A 12 21.23 -6.38 0.02
N ARG A 13 21.46 -5.17 -0.48
CA ARG A 13 20.53 -4.47 -1.37
C ARG A 13 20.98 -4.57 -2.82
N HIS A 14 20.27 -5.37 -3.59
CA HIS A 14 20.48 -5.52 -5.02
C HIS A 14 19.63 -4.51 -5.79
N LYS A 15 20.30 -3.55 -6.44
CA LYS A 15 19.65 -2.55 -7.27
C LYS A 15 19.57 -3.06 -8.71
N LEU A 16 18.36 -3.17 -9.25
CA LEU A 16 18.19 -3.51 -10.66
C LEU A 16 18.43 -2.26 -11.52
N GLU A 17 19.47 -2.31 -12.36
CA GLU A 17 19.74 -1.26 -13.35
C GLU A 17 18.80 -1.33 -14.56
N ARG A 18 18.22 -2.51 -14.82
CA ARG A 18 17.21 -2.68 -15.87
C ARG A 18 15.92 -1.95 -15.51
N ARG A 19 15.36 -1.21 -16.48
CA ARG A 19 14.01 -0.69 -16.36
C ARG A 19 13.02 -1.85 -16.48
N ILE A 20 12.14 -1.98 -15.50
CA ILE A 20 11.06 -2.98 -15.51
C ILE A 20 9.82 -2.27 -16.04
N THR A 21 9.26 -2.82 -17.12
CA THR A 21 8.08 -2.30 -17.82
C THR A 21 6.81 -3.02 -17.39
N GLU A 22 6.89 -4.34 -17.15
CA GLU A 22 5.76 -5.18 -16.75
C GLU A 22 5.94 -5.67 -15.31
N PRO A 23 4.89 -5.62 -14.47
CA PRO A 23 4.90 -6.23 -13.15
C PRO A 23 4.97 -7.76 -13.28
N GLY A 24 5.83 -8.40 -12.49
CA GLY A 24 6.03 -9.84 -12.58
C GLY A 24 7.12 -10.34 -11.62
N PRO A 25 7.29 -11.67 -11.54
CA PRO A 25 8.34 -12.26 -10.72
C PRO A 25 9.71 -11.97 -11.32
N ILE A 26 10.61 -11.49 -10.48
CA ILE A 26 12.00 -11.19 -10.80
C ILE A 26 12.86 -12.14 -10.00
N TRP A 27 13.73 -12.86 -10.71
CA TRP A 27 14.71 -13.75 -10.12
C TRP A 27 16.09 -13.13 -10.27
N ILE A 28 16.83 -13.02 -9.16
CA ILE A 28 18.23 -12.61 -9.15
C ILE A 28 19.03 -13.54 -8.25
N ILE A 29 20.35 -13.53 -8.38
CA ILE A 29 21.23 -14.25 -7.47
C ILE A 29 21.84 -13.24 -6.51
N CYS A 30 21.77 -13.52 -5.21
CA CYS A 30 22.52 -12.73 -4.23
C CYS A 30 24.01 -13.01 -4.41
N HIS A 31 24.84 -11.98 -4.61
CA HIS A 31 26.29 -12.17 -4.73
C HIS A 31 26.97 -12.62 -3.44
N ASN A 32 26.34 -12.43 -2.28
CA ASN A 32 26.93 -12.80 -0.98
C ASN A 32 26.49 -14.20 -0.52
N CYS A 33 25.19 -14.52 -0.66
CA CYS A 33 24.69 -15.84 -0.30
C CYS A 33 24.83 -16.87 -1.43
N GLU A 34 25.07 -16.41 -2.66
CA GLU A 34 25.05 -17.25 -3.89
C GLU A 34 23.72 -18.00 -4.10
N LEU A 35 22.65 -17.51 -3.47
CA LEU A 35 21.32 -18.11 -3.50
C LEU A 35 20.36 -17.35 -4.43
N PRO A 36 19.39 -18.07 -5.04
CA PRO A 36 18.36 -17.44 -5.85
C PRO A 36 17.37 -16.69 -4.97
N LEU A 37 17.15 -15.42 -5.28
CA LEU A 37 16.16 -14.56 -4.66
C LEU A 37 15.02 -14.30 -5.64
N GLN A 38 13.80 -14.46 -5.15
CA GLN A 38 12.59 -14.11 -5.86
C GLN A 38 12.04 -12.80 -5.30
N ALA A 39 11.81 -11.81 -6.15
CA ALA A 39 11.07 -10.62 -5.81
C ALA A 39 9.86 -10.51 -6.73
N VAL A 40 8.66 -10.32 -6.17
CA VAL A 40 7.47 -10.03 -6.97
C VAL A 40 7.28 -8.53 -6.98
N LEU A 41 7.28 -7.96 -8.18
CA LEU A 41 6.90 -6.56 -8.34
C LEU A 41 5.38 -6.49 -8.47
N ASP A 42 4.69 -6.24 -7.36
CA ASP A 42 3.29 -5.85 -7.43
C ASP A 42 3.20 -4.55 -8.23
N GLY A 43 2.33 -4.53 -9.24
CA GLY A 43 2.05 -3.34 -10.05
C GLY A 43 1.65 -2.14 -9.19
N PRO A 44 1.53 -0.93 -9.75
CA PRO A 44 1.30 0.28 -8.98
C PRO A 44 0.16 0.06 -7.98
N THR A 45 0.52 -0.07 -6.71
CA THR A 45 -0.43 -0.12 -5.62
C THR A 45 -0.96 1.30 -5.55
N VAL A 46 -2.06 1.56 -6.26
CA VAL A 46 -2.92 2.68 -5.90
C VAL A 46 -3.21 2.42 -4.43
N PRO A 47 -2.76 3.28 -3.49
CA PRO A 47 -3.14 3.09 -2.11
C PRO A 47 -4.67 3.06 -2.12
N ALA A 48 -5.25 1.91 -1.80
CA ALA A 48 -6.68 1.80 -1.65
C ALA A 48 -7.02 2.73 -0.47
N VAL A 49 -7.39 3.96 -0.80
CA VAL A 49 -8.03 4.88 0.13
C VAL A 49 -9.24 4.09 0.60
N ALA A 50 -9.19 3.63 1.85
CA ALA A 50 -10.31 2.96 2.49
C ALA A 50 -11.56 3.79 2.22
N PRO A 51 -12.67 3.19 1.74
CA PRO A 51 -13.87 3.97 1.45
C PRO A 51 -14.27 4.68 2.74
N ALA A 52 -14.30 6.02 2.69
CA ALA A 52 -14.73 6.83 3.81
C ALA A 52 -16.10 6.32 4.28
N PRO A 53 -16.33 6.19 5.60
CA PRO A 53 -17.61 5.75 6.12
C PRO A 53 -18.72 6.66 5.57
N PRO A 54 -19.88 6.12 5.17
CA PRO A 54 -20.96 6.93 4.63
C PRO A 54 -21.35 7.98 5.66
N ALA A 55 -21.20 9.24 5.29
CA ALA A 55 -21.67 10.37 6.08
C ALA A 55 -23.16 10.16 6.35
N ARG A 56 -23.51 9.89 7.61
CA ARG A 56 -24.92 9.86 8.04
C ARG A 56 -25.50 11.23 7.72
N PRO A 57 -26.59 11.34 6.95
CA PRO A 57 -27.28 12.62 6.82
C PRO A 57 -27.70 13.05 8.22
N SER A 58 -27.23 14.23 8.64
CA SER A 58 -27.62 14.83 9.90
C SER A 58 -29.12 15.04 9.87
N ALA A 59 -29.85 14.21 10.62
CA ALA A 59 -31.24 14.45 10.91
C ALA A 59 -31.32 15.80 11.63
N TRP A 60 -31.93 16.78 10.97
CA TRP A 60 -32.42 17.99 11.61
C TRP A 60 -33.47 17.55 12.64
N SER A 61 -33.03 17.19 13.84
CA SER A 61 -33.91 17.14 15.01
C SER A 61 -34.11 18.59 15.45
N GLY A 62 -35.18 19.18 14.92
CA GLY A 62 -35.67 20.46 15.37
C GLY A 62 -35.96 20.37 16.86
N VAL A 63 -35.27 21.17 17.64
CA VAL A 63 -35.64 21.47 19.01
C VAL A 63 -36.99 22.18 18.95
N VAL A 64 -38.06 21.47 19.31
CA VAL A 64 -39.31 22.09 19.76
C VAL A 64 -39.17 22.29 21.27
N ASP A 65 -38.88 23.52 21.67
CA ASP A 65 -38.88 23.93 23.07
C ASP A 65 -40.34 24.20 23.48
N PHE A 66 -40.90 23.33 24.32
CA PHE A 66 -42.17 23.57 25.00
C PHE A 66 -41.87 24.31 26.32
N SER A 67 -41.80 25.64 26.24
CA SER A 67 -41.88 26.49 27.43
C SER A 67 -43.35 26.63 27.85
N GLY A 68 -43.80 25.73 28.72
CA GLY A 68 -45.05 25.87 29.45
C GLY A 68 -44.79 26.31 30.89
N ALA A 69 -45.41 27.41 31.32
CA ALA A 69 -46.08 27.57 32.63
C ALA A 69 -46.41 29.05 32.91
N ALA A 70 -47.69 29.41 32.80
CA ALA A 70 -48.53 30.01 33.85
C ALA A 70 -49.77 30.67 33.22
#